data_AF-A0A073JUA7-F1
#
_entry.id   AF-A0A073JUA7-F1
#
_cell.length_a   1.000
_cell.length_b   1.000
_cell.length_c   1.000
_cell.angle_alpha   90.00
_cell.angle_beta   90.00
_cell.angle_gamma   90.00
#
_symmetry.space_group_name_H-M   'P 1'
#
loop_
_entity.id
_entity.type
_entity.pdbx_description
1 polymer ?
#
loop_
_entity_poly.entity_id
_entity_poly.type
_entity_poly.pdbx_seq_one_letter_code
_entity_poly.pdbx_strand_id
1 'polypeptide(L)'
;FNKDDFFLSLNLLGQNMYAIRMILMIDDLNHGYTDPVYHLPLVKQRHHGVFPYHPQQTYAWRLIHNYVHGNYVPGRHRSSYKHIVYNYPVFILKFYYSPWNDSMRKRKLQIGPTLSPYSIQSGMGLHHLTSSIQLDETFLQLSKATQDLRLIPEYQVLLSHL
;
A
#
# COMPACT_ATOMS: atom_id res chain seq x y z
N PHE A 1 -7.70 -18.24 2.53
CA PHE A 1 -7.90 -17.75 3.91
C PHE A 1 -9.13 -16.87 3.91
N ASN A 2 -10.17 -17.26 4.64
CA ASN A 2 -11.26 -16.33 4.91
C ASN A 2 -10.85 -15.34 6.02
N LYS A 3 -11.69 -14.35 6.29
CA LYS A 3 -11.43 -13.31 7.31
C LYS A 3 -11.28 -13.91 8.72
N ASP A 4 -12.07 -14.91 9.06
CA ASP A 4 -12.10 -15.48 10.40
C ASP A 4 -10.85 -16.32 10.68
N ASP A 5 -10.38 -17.06 9.67
CA ASP A 5 -9.11 -17.80 9.71
C ASP A 5 -7.94 -16.83 9.96
N PHE A 6 -7.97 -15.65 9.33
CA PHE A 6 -6.95 -14.62 9.57
C PHE A 6 -6.93 -14.18 11.03
N PHE A 7 -8.07 -13.78 11.61
CA PHE A 7 -8.11 -13.34 13.01
C PHE A 7 -7.78 -14.47 13.99
N LEU A 8 -8.24 -15.70 13.71
CA LEU A 8 -7.86 -16.88 14.48
C LEU A 8 -6.35 -17.10 14.45
N SER A 9 -5.72 -16.97 13.29
CA SER A 9 -4.27 -17.13 13.16
C SER A 9 -3.48 -16.12 14.00
N LEU A 10 -3.95 -14.87 14.13
CA LEU A 10 -3.31 -13.86 14.99
C LEU A 10 -3.33 -14.30 16.45
N ASN A 11 -4.47 -14.82 16.92
CA ASN A 11 -4.60 -15.33 18.29
C ASN A 11 -3.70 -16.55 18.53
N LEU A 12 -3.65 -17.48 17.58
CA LEU A 12 -2.82 -18.69 17.68
C LEU A 12 -1.32 -18.39 17.69
N LEU A 13 -0.89 -17.39 16.91
CA LEU A 13 0.51 -16.95 16.87
C LEU A 13 0.93 -16.17 18.14
N GLY A 14 -0.04 -15.69 18.94
CA GLY A 14 0.18 -15.22 20.31
C GLY A 14 0.96 -13.91 20.48
N GLN A 15 1.15 -13.11 19.43
CA GLN A 15 1.80 -11.80 19.53
C GLN A 15 0.77 -10.68 19.64
N ASN A 16 1.16 -9.61 20.31
CA ASN A 16 0.30 -8.46 20.48
C ASN A 16 0.33 -7.48 19.31
N MET A 17 1.29 -7.60 18.40
CA MET A 17 1.39 -6.75 17.21
C MET A 17 2.07 -7.47 16.04
N TYR A 18 1.48 -7.32 14.86
CA TYR A 18 1.99 -7.86 13.61
C TYR A 18 2.13 -6.77 12.55
N ALA A 19 3.18 -6.86 11.74
CA ALA A 19 3.32 -6.11 10.51
C ALA A 19 2.73 -6.90 9.33
N ILE A 20 1.63 -6.40 8.79
CA ILE A 20 0.98 -6.95 7.58
C ILE A 20 1.64 -6.32 6.36
N ARG A 21 2.11 -7.16 5.44
CA ARG A 21 2.78 -6.75 4.21
C ARG A 21 1.87 -5.92 3.31
N MET A 22 2.44 -4.93 2.65
CA MET A 22 1.73 -4.05 1.75
C MET A 22 2.19 -4.27 0.31
N ILE A 23 1.24 -4.43 -0.61
CA ILE A 23 1.48 -4.39 -2.04
C ILE A 23 1.20 -2.96 -2.50
N LEU A 24 2.17 -2.35 -3.18
CA LEU A 24 1.97 -1.03 -3.79
C LEU A 24 1.32 -1.24 -5.16
N MET A 25 0.05 -0.87 -5.31
CA MET A 25 -0.64 -0.94 -6.59
C MET A 25 -0.20 0.23 -7.46
N ILE A 26 0.36 -0.10 -8.61
CA ILE A 26 0.95 0.83 -9.59
C ILE A 26 0.55 0.29 -10.95
N ASP A 27 -0.15 1.10 -11.74
CA ASP A 27 -0.59 0.68 -13.08
C ASP A 27 0.63 0.36 -13.95
N ASP A 28 0.50 -0.71 -14.74
CA ASP A 28 1.46 -1.05 -15.78
C ASP A 28 1.22 -0.18 -17.02
N LEU A 29 2.31 0.31 -17.63
CA LEU A 29 2.25 1.20 -18.79
C LEU A 29 1.71 0.52 -20.04
N ASN A 30 1.94 -0.79 -20.17
CA ASN A 30 1.66 -1.54 -21.39
C ASN A 30 0.34 -2.30 -21.32
N HIS A 31 -0.24 -2.46 -20.12
CA HIS A 31 -1.48 -3.20 -19.92
C HIS A 31 -2.71 -2.49 -20.50
N GLY A 32 -2.71 -1.15 -20.54
CA GLY A 32 -3.81 -0.37 -21.12
C GLY A 32 -5.08 -0.39 -20.27
N TYR A 33 -4.96 -0.24 -18.95
CA TYR A 33 -6.11 -0.15 -18.05
C TYR A 33 -7.08 0.97 -18.45
N THR A 34 -8.37 0.66 -18.45
CA THR A 34 -9.44 1.66 -18.55
C THR A 34 -9.68 2.35 -17.20
N ASP A 35 -10.42 3.45 -17.23
CA ASP A 35 -10.89 4.11 -16.03
C ASP A 35 -11.74 3.16 -15.16
N PRO A 36 -11.60 3.21 -13.82
CA PRO A 36 -12.35 2.31 -12.95
C PRO A 36 -13.86 2.55 -13.01
N VAL A 37 -14.59 1.45 -12.96
CA VAL A 37 -16.03 1.41 -12.80
C VAL A 37 -16.36 1.55 -11.32
N TYR A 38 -17.03 2.64 -10.94
CA TYR A 38 -17.26 3.03 -9.54
C TYR A 38 -18.08 2.03 -8.71
N HIS A 39 -18.96 1.25 -9.33
CA HIS A 39 -19.78 0.25 -8.62
C HIS A 39 -19.04 -1.08 -8.41
N LEU A 40 -17.80 -1.22 -8.92
CA LEU A 40 -16.99 -2.41 -8.75
C LEU A 40 -15.81 -2.13 -7.80
N PRO A 41 -15.43 -3.08 -6.92
CA PRO A 41 -14.24 -2.94 -6.10
C PRO A 41 -12.97 -2.80 -6.94
N LEU A 42 -12.07 -1.86 -6.58
CA LEU A 42 -10.81 -1.65 -7.31
C LEU A 42 -9.93 -2.90 -7.37
N VAL A 43 -9.94 -3.73 -6.32
CA VAL A 43 -9.18 -4.99 -6.27
C VAL A 43 -9.57 -5.98 -7.36
N LYS A 44 -10.81 -5.89 -7.89
CA LYS A 44 -11.27 -6.71 -9.03
C LYS A 44 -10.86 -6.15 -10.39
N GLN A 45 -10.46 -4.88 -10.42
CA GLN A 45 -10.21 -4.11 -11.65
C GLN A 45 -8.72 -3.82 -11.87
N ARG A 46 -7.90 -3.93 -10.83
CA ARG A 46 -6.47 -3.61 -10.83
C ARG A 46 -5.68 -4.76 -10.25
N HIS A 47 -4.70 -5.24 -11.02
CA HIS A 47 -3.93 -6.44 -10.71
C HIS A 47 -2.42 -6.27 -10.91
N HIS A 48 -1.95 -5.07 -11.25
CA HIS A 48 -0.52 -4.75 -11.27
C HIS A 48 -0.07 -4.05 -9.97
N GLY A 49 1.08 -4.47 -9.45
CA GLY A 49 1.70 -3.83 -8.30
C GLY A 49 3.11 -4.34 -8.01
N VAL A 50 3.77 -3.68 -7.06
CA VAL A 50 5.08 -4.08 -6.54
C VAL A 50 4.87 -5.03 -5.37
N PHE A 51 5.28 -6.29 -5.53
CA PHE A 51 5.09 -7.32 -4.52
C PHE A 51 6.23 -7.31 -3.48
N PRO A 52 5.92 -7.37 -2.17
CA PRO A 52 6.92 -7.26 -1.11
C PRO A 52 7.60 -8.61 -0.82
N TYR A 53 8.45 -9.08 -1.74
CA TYR A 53 9.20 -10.34 -1.59
C TYR A 53 10.11 -10.37 -0.36
N HIS A 54 10.67 -9.22 0.01
CA HIS A 54 11.56 -9.06 1.15
C HIS A 54 10.96 -8.10 2.17
N PRO A 55 9.94 -8.52 2.94
CA PRO A 55 9.20 -7.62 3.80
C PRO A 55 10.11 -6.97 4.83
N GLN A 56 11.08 -7.70 5.40
CA GLN A 56 12.02 -7.18 6.40
C GLN A 56 12.93 -6.05 5.90
N GLN A 57 13.12 -5.93 4.58
CA GLN A 57 14.02 -4.93 3.98
C GLN A 57 13.31 -3.62 3.65
N THR A 58 11.98 -3.59 3.69
CA THR A 58 11.18 -2.43 3.30
C THR A 58 10.18 -2.08 4.39
N TYR A 59 9.98 -0.80 4.69
CA TYR A 59 8.90 -0.36 5.61
C TYR A 59 7.50 -0.43 4.95
N ALA A 60 7.29 -1.36 4.03
CA ALA A 60 6.07 -1.55 3.26
C ALA A 60 5.09 -2.44 4.04
N TRP A 61 4.65 -1.98 5.21
CA TRP A 61 3.67 -2.67 6.03
C TRP A 61 2.71 -1.71 6.74
N ARG A 62 1.64 -2.27 7.30
CA ARG A 62 0.89 -1.65 8.40
C ARG A 62 0.82 -2.58 9.58
N LEU A 63 0.66 -1.98 10.74
CA LEU A 63 0.60 -2.69 12.00
C LEU A 63 -0.86 -2.99 12.34
N ILE A 64 -1.10 -4.20 12.81
CA ILE A 64 -2.32 -4.61 13.51
C ILE A 64 -1.91 -5.04 14.93
N HIS A 65 -2.67 -4.62 15.94
CA HIS A 65 -2.37 -4.96 17.34
C HIS A 65 -3.61 -5.14 18.20
N ASN A 66 -3.44 -5.76 19.35
CA ASN A 66 -4.44 -5.89 20.41
C ASN A 66 -4.06 -5.12 21.70
N TYR A 67 -3.00 -4.32 21.70
CA TYR A 67 -2.70 -3.40 22.80
C TYR A 67 -3.82 -2.37 23.01
N VAL A 68 -4.02 -1.94 24.26
CA VAL A 68 -4.98 -0.87 24.64
C VAL A 68 -4.74 0.42 23.84
N HIS A 69 -3.48 0.75 23.56
CA HIS A 69 -3.09 1.83 22.65
C HIS A 69 -1.99 1.36 21.70
N GLY A 70 -1.92 1.91 20.49
CA GLY A 70 -0.94 1.47 19.48
C GLY A 70 0.47 2.07 19.61
N ASN A 71 0.62 3.09 20.46
CA ASN A 71 1.85 3.91 20.61
C ASN A 71 2.55 4.23 19.28
N TYR A 72 1.76 4.74 18.33
CA TYR A 72 2.21 5.02 16.97
C TYR A 72 2.97 6.35 16.89
N VAL A 73 4.01 6.37 16.05
CA VAL A 73 4.62 7.64 15.60
C VAL A 73 3.72 8.35 14.57
N PRO A 74 3.92 9.66 14.31
CA PRO A 74 3.24 10.35 13.22
C PRO A 74 3.29 9.58 11.89
N GLY A 75 2.18 9.53 11.16
CA GLY A 75 2.02 8.70 9.96
C GLY A 75 1.68 7.22 10.22
N ARG A 76 1.78 6.75 11.47
CA ARG A 76 1.40 5.40 11.92
C ARG A 76 2.07 4.27 11.12
N HIS A 77 3.30 4.53 10.65
CA HIS A 77 4.13 3.53 9.97
C HIS A 77 4.98 2.71 10.95
N ARG A 78 5.13 3.19 12.19
CA ARG A 78 5.91 2.56 13.26
C ARG A 78 5.20 2.72 14.59
N SER A 79 5.52 1.82 15.51
CA SER A 79 5.13 1.85 16.92
C SER A 79 6.37 1.65 17.77
N SER A 80 6.33 2.13 19.03
CA SER A 80 7.37 1.76 20.00
C SER A 80 7.27 0.30 20.46
N TYR A 81 6.14 -0.37 20.18
CA TYR A 81 5.97 -1.77 20.54
C TYR A 81 6.72 -2.69 19.58
N LYS A 82 7.21 -3.79 20.14
CA LYS A 82 7.75 -4.90 19.34
C LYS A 82 6.64 -5.48 18.49
N HIS A 83 6.98 -5.80 17.24
CA HIS A 83 6.11 -6.47 16.29
C HIS A 83 6.92 -7.46 15.48
N ILE A 84 6.24 -8.47 14.93
CA ILE A 84 6.84 -9.40 13.96
C ILE A 84 6.13 -9.28 12.63
N VAL A 85 6.81 -9.63 11.53
CA VAL A 85 6.17 -9.70 10.22
C VAL A 85 5.21 -10.89 10.18
N TYR A 86 3.99 -10.65 9.72
CA TYR A 86 3.02 -11.72 9.46
C TYR A 86 3.32 -12.35 8.10
N ASN A 87 3.82 -13.58 8.11
CA ASN A 87 4.40 -14.23 6.92
C ASN A 87 3.39 -15.04 6.09
N TYR A 88 2.11 -15.10 6.46
CA TYR A 88 1.11 -15.80 5.67
C TYR A 88 0.49 -14.90 4.59
N PRO A 89 -0.21 -15.47 3.58
CA PRO A 89 -0.85 -14.71 2.51
C PRO A 89 -1.98 -13.81 3.02
N VAL A 90 -1.62 -12.61 3.49
CA VAL A 90 -2.52 -11.52 3.85
C VAL A 90 -1.80 -10.23 3.50
N PHE A 91 -2.43 -9.41 2.66
CA PHE A 91 -1.81 -8.22 2.12
C PHE A 91 -2.72 -7.01 2.24
N ILE A 92 -2.10 -5.86 2.43
CA ILE A 92 -2.75 -4.56 2.30
C ILE A 92 -2.46 -4.03 0.90
N LEU A 93 -3.50 -3.79 0.11
CA LEU A 93 -3.35 -3.17 -1.20
C LEU A 93 -3.36 -1.65 -1.01
N LYS A 94 -2.21 -1.01 -1.22
CA LYS A 94 -2.11 0.45 -1.25
C LYS A 94 -2.18 0.92 -2.69
N PHE A 95 -3.33 1.47 -3.06
CA PHE A 95 -3.57 2.14 -4.35
C PHE A 95 -2.73 3.40 -4.46
N TYR A 96 -1.47 3.23 -4.85
CA TYR A 96 -0.47 4.29 -4.79
C TYR A 96 -0.41 5.08 -6.10
N TYR A 97 -0.28 4.41 -7.23
CA TYR A 97 -0.35 4.98 -8.58
C TYR A 97 -1.27 4.14 -9.47
N SER A 98 -2.40 3.73 -8.91
CA SER A 98 -3.42 2.90 -9.56
C SER A 98 -4.79 3.32 -9.02
N PRO A 99 -5.75 3.75 -9.86
CA PRO A 99 -5.60 4.02 -11.30
C PRO A 99 -4.63 5.18 -11.59
N TRP A 100 -3.90 5.12 -12.70
CA TRP A 100 -3.07 6.23 -13.18
C TRP A 100 -3.76 7.05 -14.29
N ASN A 101 -4.76 7.84 -13.88
CA ASN A 101 -5.52 8.72 -14.76
C ASN A 101 -5.46 10.19 -14.30
N ASP A 102 -6.12 11.09 -15.04
CA ASP A 102 -6.16 12.52 -14.74
C ASP A 102 -6.71 12.84 -13.36
N SER A 103 -7.72 12.10 -12.91
CA SER A 103 -8.31 12.29 -11.58
C SER A 103 -7.30 11.96 -10.48
N MET A 104 -6.53 10.87 -10.62
CA MET A 104 -5.47 10.53 -9.68
C MET A 104 -4.34 11.56 -9.69
N ARG A 105 -3.88 12.00 -10.88
CA ARG A 105 -2.86 13.05 -11.03
C ARG A 105 -3.28 14.33 -10.30
N LYS A 106 -4.48 14.84 -10.58
CA LYS A 106 -5.05 16.02 -9.92
C LYS A 106 -5.12 15.85 -8.40
N ARG A 107 -5.59 14.69 -7.93
CA ARG A 107 -5.73 14.42 -6.49
C ARG A 107 -4.39 14.42 -5.74
N LYS A 108 -3.32 13.92 -6.36
CA LYS A 108 -1.97 13.95 -5.78
C LYS A 108 -1.40 15.36 -5.75
N LEU A 109 -1.52 16.10 -6.85
CA LEU A 109 -1.04 17.49 -6.96
C LEU A 109 -1.78 18.45 -6.01
N GLN A 110 -3.02 18.14 -5.63
CA GLN A 110 -3.80 18.94 -4.69
C GLN A 110 -3.19 19.01 -3.28
N ILE A 111 -2.38 18.02 -2.87
CA ILE A 111 -1.91 17.92 -1.46
C ILE A 111 -0.82 18.95 -1.16
N GLY A 112 0.16 19.10 -2.05
CA GLY A 112 1.33 19.97 -1.83
C GLY A 112 0.96 21.40 -1.40
N PRO A 113 0.05 22.09 -2.12
CA PRO A 113 -0.38 23.44 -1.78
C PRO A 113 -1.08 23.59 -0.41
N THR A 114 -1.55 22.48 0.19
CA THR A 114 -2.23 22.49 1.50
C THR A 114 -1.30 22.29 2.69
N LEU A 115 0.00 22.10 2.45
CA LEU A 115 0.98 21.92 3.52
C LEU A 115 1.22 23.23 4.27
N SER A 116 1.20 23.17 5.61
CA SER A 116 1.51 24.32 6.44
C SER A 116 3.00 24.71 6.34
N PRO A 117 3.36 26.00 6.52
CA PRO A 117 4.76 26.41 6.57
C PRO A 117 5.58 25.64 7.61
N TYR A 118 4.99 25.37 8.78
CA TYR A 118 5.63 24.58 9.82
C TYR A 118 5.93 23.14 9.37
N SER A 119 5.00 22.50 8.65
CA SER A 119 5.21 21.15 8.11
C SER A 119 6.37 21.13 7.12
N ILE A 120 6.44 22.11 6.22
CA ILE A 120 7.51 22.23 5.23
C ILE A 120 8.87 22.46 5.93
N GLN A 121 8.93 23.41 6.87
CA GLN A 121 10.14 23.71 7.64
C GLN A 121 10.63 22.48 8.43
N SER A 122 9.70 21.69 8.97
CA SER A 122 10.00 20.47 9.73
C SER A 122 10.26 19.24 8.84
N GLY A 123 10.33 19.39 7.52
CA GLY A 123 10.56 18.30 6.58
C GLY A 123 9.42 17.28 6.47
N MET A 124 8.22 17.61 6.95
CA MET A 124 7.06 16.73 6.93
C MET A 124 6.27 16.87 5.63
N GLY A 125 6.00 15.74 4.97
CA GLY A 125 5.14 15.72 3.78
C GLY A 125 5.78 16.27 2.51
N LEU A 126 7.10 16.52 2.48
CA LEU A 126 7.78 17.13 1.32
C LEU A 126 7.59 16.36 0.01
N HIS A 127 7.36 15.05 0.07
CA HIS A 127 7.05 14.23 -1.11
C HIS A 127 5.75 14.62 -1.83
N HIS A 128 4.90 15.46 -1.22
CA HIS A 128 3.72 16.04 -1.84
C HIS A 128 4.01 17.38 -2.56
N LEU A 129 5.17 18.01 -2.31
CA LEU A 129 5.64 19.19 -3.05
C LEU A 129 6.26 18.72 -4.36
N THR A 130 5.42 18.42 -5.35
CA THR A 130 5.83 17.88 -6.63
C THR A 130 5.13 18.61 -7.77
N SER A 131 5.82 18.77 -8.91
CA SER A 131 5.21 19.24 -10.15
C SER A 131 4.53 18.10 -10.91
N SER A 132 3.71 18.41 -11.91
CA SER A 132 3.13 17.38 -12.78
C SER A 132 4.22 16.53 -13.46
N ILE A 133 5.30 17.18 -13.94
CA ILE A 133 6.41 16.50 -14.63
C ILE A 133 7.11 15.54 -13.67
N GLN A 134 7.48 16.00 -12.47
CA GLN A 134 8.13 15.16 -11.47
C GLN A 134 7.23 14.00 -11.01
N LEU A 135 5.92 14.25 -10.95
CA LEU A 135 4.94 13.24 -10.58
C LEU A 135 4.85 12.14 -11.66
N ASP A 136 4.82 12.52 -12.93
CA ASP A 136 4.84 11.58 -14.05
C ASP A 136 6.16 10.81 -14.13
N GLU A 137 7.30 11.48 -13.95
CA GLU A 137 8.62 10.83 -13.86
C GLU A 137 8.67 9.80 -12.72
N THR A 138 8.12 10.16 -11.54
CA THR A 138 8.04 9.25 -10.40
C THR A 138 7.19 8.03 -10.74
N PHE A 139 6.04 8.23 -11.39
CA PHE A 139 5.22 7.12 -11.85
C PHE A 139 5.98 6.22 -12.83
N LEU A 140 6.63 6.80 -13.85
CA LEU A 140 7.41 6.05 -14.85
C LEU A 140 8.55 5.25 -14.23
N GLN A 141 9.21 5.77 -13.20
CA GLN A 141 10.26 5.02 -12.50
C GLN A 141 9.68 3.86 -11.70
N LEU A 142 8.57 4.07 -10.99
CA LEU A 142 7.95 3.04 -10.16
C LEU A 142 7.23 1.97 -10.99
N SER A 143 6.65 2.32 -12.13
CA SER A 143 5.95 1.35 -13.00
C SER A 143 6.91 0.30 -13.56
N LYS A 144 8.20 0.60 -13.71
CA LYS A 144 9.23 -0.40 -14.09
C LYS A 144 9.35 -1.57 -13.11
N ALA A 145 8.95 -1.37 -11.85
CA ALA A 145 8.99 -2.41 -10.81
C ALA A 145 7.64 -3.12 -10.61
N THR A 146 6.60 -2.72 -11.35
CA THR A 146 5.28 -3.34 -11.24
C THR A 146 5.24 -4.66 -12.00
N GLN A 147 4.41 -5.58 -11.55
CA GLN A 147 4.18 -6.88 -12.19
C GLN A 147 2.73 -7.31 -12.03
N ASP A 148 2.27 -8.23 -12.88
CA ASP A 148 0.94 -8.83 -12.72
C ASP A 148 0.93 -9.72 -11.48
N LEU A 149 0.20 -9.28 -10.45
CA LEU A 149 0.09 -9.98 -9.17
C LEU A 149 -0.59 -11.34 -9.32
N ARG A 150 -1.41 -11.53 -10.36
CA ARG A 150 -2.10 -12.81 -10.62
C ARG A 150 -1.14 -13.92 -11.00
N LEU A 151 0.10 -13.59 -11.39
CA LEU A 151 1.15 -14.56 -11.71
C LEU A 151 1.98 -14.96 -10.48
N ILE A 152 1.72 -14.36 -9.31
CA ILE A 152 2.47 -14.62 -8.07
C ILE A 152 1.78 -15.75 -7.30
N PRO A 153 2.43 -16.92 -7.09
CA PRO A 153 1.80 -18.06 -6.42
C PRO A 153 1.22 -17.72 -5.05
N GLU A 154 1.93 -16.91 -4.27
CA GLU A 154 1.48 -16.50 -2.94
C GLU A 154 0.21 -15.63 -3.00
N TYR A 155 0.07 -14.78 -4.01
CA TYR A 155 -1.11 -13.95 -4.20
C TYR A 155 -2.29 -14.74 -4.77
N GLN A 156 -2.02 -15.74 -5.62
CA GLN A 156 -3.05 -16.60 -6.21
C GLN A 156 -3.92 -17.30 -5.17
N VAL A 157 -3.36 -17.65 -4.00
CA VAL A 157 -4.09 -18.24 -2.87
C VAL A 157 -5.27 -17.37 -2.41
N LEU A 158 -5.26 -16.07 -2.72
CA LEU A 158 -6.30 -15.12 -2.34
C LEU A 158 -7.34 -14.87 -3.42
N LEU A 159 -7.07 -15.22 -4.68
CA LEU A 159 -7.95 -14.89 -5.80
C LEU A 159 -9.30 -15.59 -5.71
N SER A 160 -9.36 -16.78 -5.11
CA SER A 160 -10.62 -17.51 -4.85
C SER A 160 -11.53 -16.82 -3.83
N HIS A 161 -11.03 -15.78 -3.14
CA HIS A 161 -11.75 -15.04 -2.11
C HIS A 161 -12.01 -13.57 -2.49
N LEU A 162 -11.67 -13.14 -3.72
CA LEU A 162 -11.85 -11.77 -4.22
C LEU A 162 -13.16 -11.62 -5.00
#